data_AF-A0A831J573-F1
#
_entry.id   AF-A0A831J573-F1
#
_cell.length_a   1.000
_cell.length_b   1.000
_cell.length_c   1.000
_cell.angle_alpha   90.00
_cell.angle_beta   90.00
_cell.angle_gamma   90.00
#
_symmetry.space_group_name_H-M   'P 1'
#
loop_
_entity.id
_entity.type
_entity.pdbx_description
1 polymer ?
#
loop_
_entity_poly.entity_id
_entity_poly.type
_entity_poly.pdbx_seq_one_letter_code
_entity_poly.pdbx_strand_id
1 'polypeptide(L)'
;MVYDKILRPFRDARNLPLVIFNSETGSGEFLNYSEKAQAIFLDLVDPKDIEVVAEILGDNRFSNRFELIRRMDESTLQSAYDHIKNTNLWIAGEFVDGSNDKDFKIRVLREISEKIDDPGTVSVIKMRIGKFLIQNGFEKDFFDLCDSGLLDTNLGIYLKSIRSNEILFEIAKRSKYPFDVLRCVSDPAIFAKIIETQAKDFTFENERARDALIPRVRGLKHALENEPIIVGVGEIEDRNKFIVTLPIFDPHGVDDQQLSEQSRYFIAWGGLRSGGGTHKSILASLKEEHPHLSDSITVGGYISIDNRDDKVIVVFNNHSGDFGYYDLNIVEKFRPQIEKALKDSLGKEVEVTMESSS
;
A
#
# COMPACT_ATOMS: atom_id res chain seq x y z
N MET A 1 25.45 -10.88 34.46
CA MET A 1 26.82 -11.18 33.97
C MET A 1 27.08 -10.63 32.55
N VAL A 2 26.04 -10.49 31.70
CA VAL A 2 26.11 -9.81 30.39
C VAL A 2 26.22 -8.28 30.54
N TYR A 3 25.52 -7.69 31.51
CA TYR A 3 25.57 -6.26 31.82
C TYR A 3 26.99 -5.72 32.05
N ASP A 4 27.81 -6.39 32.88
CA ASP A 4 29.19 -5.96 33.15
C ASP A 4 30.18 -6.26 32.00
N LYS A 5 29.90 -7.24 31.13
CA LYS A 5 30.81 -7.64 30.05
C LYS A 5 30.55 -6.95 28.71
N ILE A 6 29.30 -6.55 28.47
CA ILE A 6 28.88 -5.92 27.20
C ILE A 6 28.42 -4.49 27.46
N LEU A 7 27.50 -4.26 28.39
CA LEU A 7 26.88 -2.94 28.53
C LEU A 7 27.68 -1.92 29.33
N ARG A 8 28.45 -2.34 30.33
CA ARG A 8 29.31 -1.43 31.09
C ARG A 8 30.42 -0.81 30.20
N PRO A 9 31.17 -1.59 29.39
CA PRO A 9 32.04 -1.00 28.37
C PRO A 9 31.30 -0.12 27.35
N PHE A 10 30.05 -0.46 26.99
CA PHE A 10 29.20 0.36 26.10
C PHE A 10 28.76 1.68 26.71
N ARG A 11 28.36 1.69 27.98
CA ARG A 11 27.89 2.86 28.71
C ARG A 11 29.06 3.79 29.02
N ASP A 12 30.22 3.21 29.32
CA ASP A 12 31.50 3.92 29.44
C ASP A 12 31.95 4.48 28.07
N ALA A 13 31.66 3.78 26.96
CA ALA A 13 31.92 4.25 25.59
C ALA A 13 30.87 5.22 25.03
N ARG A 14 29.64 5.31 25.57
CA ARG A 14 28.65 6.35 25.21
C ARG A 14 29.12 7.76 25.57
N ASN A 15 30.02 7.88 26.55
CA ASN A 15 30.69 9.13 26.92
C ASN A 15 31.98 9.39 26.12
N LEU A 16 32.40 8.44 25.29
CA LEU A 16 33.46 8.67 24.32
C LEU A 16 32.81 9.09 23.00
N PRO A 17 33.08 10.30 22.51
CA PRO A 17 32.71 10.64 21.15
C PRO A 17 33.44 9.65 20.23
N LEU A 18 32.73 8.72 19.61
CA LEU A 18 33.17 8.10 18.36
C LEU A 18 33.05 9.18 17.28
N VAL A 19 33.89 10.21 17.42
CA VAL A 19 34.18 11.20 16.39
C VAL A 19 35.41 10.67 15.69
N ILE A 20 35.20 10.04 14.53
CA ILE A 20 36.23 10.09 13.50
C ILE A 20 35.94 11.37 12.75
N PHE A 21 36.80 12.38 12.93
CA PHE A 21 36.74 13.61 12.14
C PHE A 21 36.87 13.25 10.67
N ASN A 22 35.81 13.47 9.88
CA ASN A 22 35.99 13.71 8.46
C ASN A 22 36.51 15.14 8.33
N SER A 23 37.82 15.29 8.07
CA SER A 23 38.51 16.60 8.10
C SER A 23 38.03 17.59 7.03
N GLU A 24 37.11 17.18 6.14
CA GLU A 24 36.72 17.97 4.97
C GLU A 24 35.34 18.66 5.09
N THR A 25 34.44 18.25 5.99
CA THR A 25 33.05 18.77 5.97
C THR A 25 32.56 19.41 7.26
N GLY A 26 33.22 19.23 8.41
CA GLY A 26 32.87 19.96 9.65
C GLY A 26 31.44 19.73 10.19
N SER A 27 30.69 18.76 9.66
CA SER A 27 29.35 18.39 10.13
C SER A 27 29.43 17.08 10.92
N GLY A 28 28.99 17.09 12.19
CA GLY A 28 28.90 15.89 13.02
C GLY A 28 27.75 14.99 12.55
N GLU A 29 28.05 14.02 11.69
CA GLU A 29 27.14 12.90 11.42
C GLU A 29 27.34 11.82 12.49
N PHE A 30 26.24 11.31 13.05
CA PHE A 30 26.28 10.15 13.94
C PHE A 30 26.77 8.93 13.14
N LEU A 31 27.96 8.42 13.43
CA LEU A 31 28.49 7.22 12.78
C LEU A 31 27.68 5.98 13.21
N ASN A 32 27.02 5.34 12.26
CA ASN A 32 26.39 4.03 12.44
C ASN A 32 27.46 2.95 12.72
N TYR A 33 27.13 1.93 13.52
CA TYR A 33 28.00 0.76 13.64
C TYR A 33 28.07 0.02 12.29
N SER A 34 29.20 -0.62 11.97
CA SER A 34 29.25 -1.51 10.80
C SER A 34 28.23 -2.65 10.93
N GLU A 35 27.63 -3.10 9.83
CA GLU A 35 26.63 -4.19 9.83
C GLU A 35 27.14 -5.45 10.53
N LYS A 36 28.41 -5.81 10.31
CA LYS A 36 29.05 -6.97 10.95
C LYS A 36 29.14 -6.82 12.47
N ALA A 37 29.48 -5.63 12.96
CA ALA A 37 29.52 -5.35 14.40
C ALA A 37 28.11 -5.40 14.98
N GLN A 38 27.13 -4.78 14.31
CA GLN A 38 25.73 -4.80 14.73
C GLN A 38 25.21 -6.23 14.87
N ALA A 39 25.39 -7.09 13.86
CA ALA A 39 24.95 -8.49 13.89
C ALA A 39 25.54 -9.27 15.08
N ILE A 40 26.86 -9.17 15.31
CA ILE A 40 27.53 -9.80 16.45
C ILE A 40 26.93 -9.32 17.77
N PHE A 41 26.65 -8.02 17.90
CA PHE A 41 26.05 -7.48 19.11
C PHE A 41 24.64 -8.02 19.35
N LEU A 42 23.78 -8.02 18.34
CA LEU A 42 22.42 -8.54 18.49
C LEU A 42 22.39 -10.04 18.82
N ASP A 43 23.36 -10.82 18.33
CA ASP A 43 23.47 -12.27 18.63
C ASP A 43 23.89 -12.56 20.08
N LEU A 44 24.50 -11.60 20.76
CA LEU A 44 24.93 -11.73 22.16
C LEU A 44 23.90 -11.23 23.17
N VAL A 45 22.85 -10.54 22.70
CA VAL A 45 21.78 -10.03 23.55
C VAL A 45 20.80 -11.14 23.85
N ASP A 46 20.57 -11.41 25.14
CA ASP A 46 19.45 -12.23 25.58
C ASP A 46 18.15 -11.42 25.38
N PRO A 47 17.20 -11.86 24.54
CA PRO A 47 15.95 -11.13 24.33
C PRO A 47 15.12 -10.95 25.61
N LYS A 48 15.37 -11.75 26.66
CA LYS A 48 14.69 -11.66 27.95
C LYS A 48 15.26 -10.59 28.88
N ASP A 49 16.43 -10.03 28.56
CA ASP A 49 17.05 -8.96 29.35
C ASP A 49 16.49 -7.59 28.92
N ILE A 50 15.30 -7.27 29.44
CA ILE A 50 14.46 -6.14 28.96
C ILE A 50 15.19 -4.79 29.03
N GLU A 51 16.01 -4.56 30.05
CA GLU A 51 16.77 -3.30 30.16
C GLU A 51 17.75 -3.12 29.00
N VAL A 52 18.44 -4.20 28.63
CA VAL A 52 19.41 -4.22 27.52
C VAL A 52 18.73 -4.02 26.19
N VAL A 53 17.61 -4.71 25.99
CA VAL A 53 16.81 -4.57 24.78
C VAL A 53 16.31 -3.13 24.66
N ALA A 54 15.78 -2.54 25.73
CA ALA A 54 15.30 -1.16 25.73
C ALA A 54 16.41 -0.17 25.33
N GLU A 55 17.62 -0.35 25.87
CA GLU A 55 18.76 0.49 25.51
C GLU A 55 19.15 0.36 24.03
N ILE A 56 19.16 -0.85 23.47
CA ILE A 56 19.51 -1.08 22.06
C ILE A 56 18.43 -0.57 21.11
N LEU A 57 17.15 -0.81 21.43
CA LEU A 57 16.03 -0.32 20.62
C LEU A 57 15.96 1.21 20.59
N GLY A 58 16.41 1.88 21.66
CA GLY A 58 16.53 3.33 21.74
C GLY A 58 17.77 3.93 21.04
N ASP A 59 18.76 3.11 20.67
CA ASP A 59 20.03 3.59 20.12
C ASP A 59 20.00 3.64 18.59
N ASN A 60 19.91 4.87 18.05
CA ASN A 60 19.81 5.11 16.61
C ASN A 60 21.03 4.62 15.78
N ARG A 61 22.17 4.33 16.43
CA ARG A 61 23.38 3.83 15.75
C ARG A 61 23.27 2.37 15.30
N PHE A 62 22.29 1.64 15.83
CA PHE A 62 21.91 0.30 15.37
C PHE A 62 20.77 0.43 14.35
N SER A 63 21.11 0.30 13.07
CA SER A 63 20.13 0.30 11.98
C SER A 63 19.27 -0.97 11.96
N ASN A 64 19.80 -2.09 12.46
CA ASN A 64 19.09 -3.39 12.51
C ASN A 64 18.47 -3.69 13.90
N ARG A 65 18.37 -2.71 14.80
CA ARG A 65 17.92 -2.92 16.21
C ARG A 65 16.56 -3.61 16.34
N PHE A 66 15.66 -3.44 15.38
CA PHE A 66 14.32 -4.06 15.41
C PHE A 66 14.34 -5.57 15.14
N GLU A 67 15.45 -6.15 14.66
CA GLU A 67 15.60 -7.61 14.57
C GLU A 67 15.52 -8.29 15.95
N LEU A 68 15.81 -7.57 17.04
CA LEU A 68 15.63 -8.09 18.40
C LEU A 68 14.16 -8.42 18.71
N ILE A 69 13.23 -7.59 18.23
CA ILE A 69 11.79 -7.80 18.47
C ILE A 69 11.35 -9.12 17.81
N ARG A 70 11.85 -9.42 16.61
CA ARG A 70 11.54 -10.67 15.89
C ARG A 70 12.09 -11.94 16.56
N ARG A 71 13.06 -11.81 17.47
CA ARG A 71 13.65 -12.93 18.21
C ARG A 71 12.93 -13.22 19.53
N MET A 72 12.00 -12.37 19.95
CA MET A 72 11.26 -12.53 21.19
C MET A 72 10.10 -13.52 21.03
N ASP A 73 9.86 -14.31 22.07
CA ASP A 73 8.55 -14.93 22.25
C ASP A 73 7.50 -13.88 22.66
N GLU A 74 6.21 -14.18 22.49
CA GLU A 74 5.13 -13.23 22.78
C GLU A 74 5.18 -12.69 24.22
N SER A 75 5.50 -13.53 25.21
CA SER A 75 5.54 -13.10 26.62
C SER A 75 6.64 -12.07 26.88
N THR A 76 7.79 -12.27 26.24
CA THR A 76 8.96 -11.39 26.31
C THR A 76 8.68 -10.10 25.56
N LEU A 77 8.05 -10.20 24.39
CA LEU A 77 7.65 -9.07 23.56
C LEU A 77 6.69 -8.14 24.32
N GLN A 78 5.66 -8.69 24.96
CA GLN A 78 4.71 -7.93 25.76
C GLN A 78 5.39 -7.22 26.95
N SER A 79 6.28 -7.93 27.65
CA SER A 79 7.05 -7.38 28.78
C SER A 79 7.98 -6.25 28.34
N ALA A 80 8.66 -6.41 27.20
CA ALA A 80 9.51 -5.40 26.59
C ALA A 80 8.71 -4.18 26.18
N TYR A 81 7.57 -4.38 25.51
CA TYR A 81 6.67 -3.30 25.15
C TYR A 81 6.22 -2.50 26.38
N ASP A 82 5.76 -3.16 27.45
CA ASP A 82 5.28 -2.47 28.66
C ASP A 82 6.37 -1.64 29.34
N HIS A 83 7.64 -2.02 29.19
CA HIS A 83 8.80 -1.26 29.67
C HIS A 83 9.11 -0.02 28.80
N ILE A 84 8.89 -0.10 27.47
CA ILE A 84 9.42 0.88 26.50
C ILE A 84 8.31 1.77 25.90
N LYS A 85 7.03 1.42 26.03
CA LYS A 85 5.90 2.10 25.37
C LYS A 85 5.77 3.60 25.62
N ASN A 86 6.39 4.11 26.69
CA ASN A 86 6.37 5.53 27.06
C ASN A 86 7.58 6.32 26.59
N THR A 87 8.59 5.69 26.00
CA THR A 87 9.82 6.38 25.57
C THR A 87 9.79 6.77 24.10
N ASN A 88 9.22 5.94 23.21
CA ASN A 88 9.20 6.20 21.78
C ASN A 88 8.05 5.45 21.07
N LEU A 89 7.12 6.19 20.47
CA LEU A 89 5.97 5.65 19.74
C LEU A 89 6.37 4.87 18.48
N TRP A 90 7.48 5.23 17.83
CA TRP A 90 7.99 4.48 16.69
C TRP A 90 8.39 3.06 17.08
N ILE A 91 9.09 2.91 18.22
CA ILE A 91 9.48 1.60 18.76
C ILE A 91 8.23 0.80 19.13
N ALA A 92 7.21 1.44 19.71
CA ALA A 92 5.94 0.79 20.00
C ALA A 92 5.27 0.21 18.74
N GLY A 93 5.36 0.89 17.60
CA GLY A 93 4.89 0.38 16.31
C GLY A 93 5.62 -0.87 15.83
N GLU A 94 6.92 -1.01 16.14
CA GLU A 94 7.69 -2.20 15.78
C GLU A 94 7.32 -3.41 16.66
N PHE A 95 6.94 -3.20 17.92
CA PHE A 95 6.36 -4.24 18.76
C PHE A 95 5.02 -4.75 18.22
N VAL A 96 4.20 -3.85 17.67
CA VAL A 96 2.97 -4.25 16.96
C VAL A 96 3.31 -5.16 15.79
N ASP A 97 4.30 -4.83 14.95
CA ASP A 97 4.65 -5.67 13.80
C ASP A 97 5.26 -7.02 14.19
N GLY A 98 6.00 -7.07 15.31
CA GLY A 98 6.64 -8.30 15.78
C GLY A 98 5.69 -9.32 16.41
N SER A 99 4.54 -8.88 16.95
CA SER A 99 3.58 -9.77 17.60
C SER A 99 2.58 -10.36 16.61
N ASN A 100 2.12 -11.58 16.86
CA ASN A 100 0.96 -12.20 16.20
C ASN A 100 -0.27 -12.28 17.13
N ASP A 101 -0.17 -11.77 18.35
CA ASP A 101 -1.27 -11.74 19.32
C ASP A 101 -2.24 -10.59 18.99
N LYS A 102 -3.46 -10.96 18.62
CA LYS A 102 -4.55 -10.03 18.31
C LYS A 102 -4.89 -9.14 19.51
N ASP A 103 -5.02 -9.73 20.69
CA ASP A 103 -5.47 -9.01 21.89
C ASP A 103 -4.40 -8.03 22.37
N PHE A 104 -3.12 -8.41 22.24
CA PHE A 104 -2.00 -7.50 22.45
C PHE A 104 -2.06 -6.29 21.51
N LYS A 105 -2.20 -6.50 20.19
CA LYS A 105 -2.28 -5.38 19.23
C LYS A 105 -3.46 -4.44 19.53
N ILE A 106 -4.63 -4.98 19.87
CA ILE A 106 -5.80 -4.18 20.26
C ILE A 106 -5.53 -3.41 21.56
N ARG A 107 -4.84 -4.00 22.54
CA ARG A 107 -4.40 -3.31 23.76
C ARG A 107 -3.48 -2.13 23.41
N VAL A 108 -2.44 -2.38 22.59
CA VAL A 108 -1.51 -1.33 22.12
C VAL A 108 -2.26 -0.20 21.42
N LEU A 109 -3.19 -0.54 20.53
CA LEU A 109 -4.02 0.46 19.83
C LEU A 109 -4.72 1.41 20.79
N ARG A 110 -5.34 0.88 21.85
CA ARG A 110 -6.03 1.69 22.87
C ARG A 110 -5.05 2.60 23.60
N GLU A 111 -3.92 2.07 24.04
CA GLU A 111 -2.89 2.82 24.77
C GLU A 111 -2.27 3.95 23.94
N ILE A 112 -2.01 3.72 22.64
CA ILE A 112 -1.44 4.77 21.77
C ILE A 112 -2.48 5.78 21.31
N SER A 113 -3.76 5.41 21.22
CA SER A 113 -4.82 6.32 20.77
C SER A 113 -5.10 7.44 21.78
N GLU A 114 -4.68 7.27 23.03
CA GLU A 114 -4.72 8.30 24.07
C GLU A 114 -3.56 9.32 23.95
N LYS A 115 -2.54 9.05 23.12
CA LYS A 115 -1.35 9.90 22.96
C LYS A 115 -1.53 10.85 21.77
N ILE A 116 -1.66 12.15 22.06
CA ILE A 116 -1.96 13.20 21.06
C ILE A 116 -0.69 13.70 20.33
N ASP A 117 0.50 13.43 20.88
CA ASP A 117 1.73 14.13 20.52
C ASP A 117 2.36 13.71 19.18
N ASP A 118 1.92 12.60 18.57
CA ASP A 118 2.45 12.13 17.27
C ASP A 118 1.35 11.49 16.39
N PRO A 119 0.50 12.30 15.75
CA PRO A 119 -0.62 11.79 14.96
C PRO A 119 -0.17 10.99 13.72
N GLY A 120 1.02 11.27 13.18
CA GLY A 120 1.57 10.58 12.02
C GLY A 120 1.95 9.13 12.34
N THR A 121 2.75 8.93 13.39
CA THR A 121 3.14 7.59 13.84
C THR A 121 1.93 6.77 14.29
N VAL A 122 1.00 7.39 15.01
CA VAL A 122 -0.25 6.72 15.43
C VAL A 122 -1.05 6.24 14.20
N SER A 123 -1.20 7.07 13.16
CA SER A 123 -1.90 6.68 11.93
C SER A 123 -1.26 5.46 11.25
N VAL A 124 0.08 5.42 11.16
CA VAL A 124 0.80 4.27 10.59
C VAL A 124 0.56 3.00 11.40
N ILE A 125 0.60 3.07 12.73
CA ILE A 125 0.34 1.92 13.60
C ILE A 125 -1.11 1.44 13.44
N LYS A 126 -2.09 2.36 13.40
CA LYS A 126 -3.50 2.02 13.14
C LYS A 126 -3.66 1.27 11.82
N MET A 127 -3.01 1.74 10.75
CA MET A 127 -3.03 1.05 9.45
C MET A 127 -2.41 -0.36 9.51
N ARG A 128 -1.29 -0.53 10.21
CA ARG A 128 -0.61 -1.83 10.40
C ARG A 128 -1.51 -2.82 11.16
N ILE A 129 -2.16 -2.37 12.24
CA ILE A 129 -3.12 -3.18 13.02
C ILE A 129 -4.34 -3.53 12.18
N GLY A 130 -4.92 -2.57 11.46
CA GLY A 130 -6.06 -2.80 10.58
C GLY A 130 -5.75 -3.84 9.49
N LYS A 131 -4.57 -3.74 8.86
CA LYS A 131 -4.07 -4.75 7.92
C LYS A 131 -3.99 -6.14 8.58
N PHE A 132 -3.37 -6.24 9.76
CA PHE A 132 -3.24 -7.51 10.48
C PHE A 132 -4.61 -8.14 10.76
N LEU A 133 -5.57 -7.36 11.23
CA LEU A 133 -6.91 -7.86 11.56
C LEU A 133 -7.62 -8.42 10.32
N ILE A 134 -7.60 -7.69 9.20
CA ILE A 134 -8.22 -8.17 7.95
C ILE A 134 -7.50 -9.41 7.41
N GLN A 135 -6.16 -9.42 7.37
CA GLN A 135 -5.40 -10.53 6.79
C GLN A 135 -5.50 -11.83 7.57
N ASN A 136 -5.87 -11.77 8.86
CA ASN A 136 -5.98 -12.93 9.74
C ASN A 136 -7.44 -13.33 10.05
N GLY A 137 -8.43 -12.81 9.33
CA GLY A 137 -9.83 -13.20 9.52
C GLY A 137 -10.48 -12.62 10.78
N PHE A 138 -9.99 -11.48 11.26
CA PHE A 138 -10.54 -10.74 12.41
C PHE A 138 -11.33 -9.51 11.95
N GLU A 139 -12.09 -9.62 10.86
CA GLU A 139 -12.81 -8.51 10.25
C GLU A 139 -13.85 -7.91 11.19
N LYS A 140 -14.48 -8.74 12.02
CA LYS A 140 -15.43 -8.27 13.03
C LYS A 140 -14.75 -7.31 14.03
N ASP A 141 -13.61 -7.71 14.58
CA ASP A 141 -12.85 -6.85 15.50
C ASP A 141 -12.40 -5.57 14.79
N PHE A 142 -11.98 -5.66 13.52
CA PHE A 142 -11.63 -4.48 12.72
C PHE A 142 -12.80 -3.50 12.58
N PHE A 143 -13.99 -3.97 12.20
CA PHE A 143 -15.16 -3.11 12.02
C PHE A 143 -15.70 -2.58 13.35
N ASP A 144 -15.71 -3.38 14.42
CA ASP A 144 -16.09 -2.92 15.76
C ASP A 144 -15.15 -1.79 16.24
N LEU A 145 -13.84 -1.90 15.95
CA LEU A 145 -12.87 -0.85 16.25
C LEU A 145 -13.04 0.41 15.37
N CYS A 146 -13.39 0.25 14.09
CA CYS A 146 -13.74 1.38 13.22
C CYS A 146 -14.98 2.11 13.73
N ASP A 147 -16.03 1.37 14.10
CA ASP A 147 -17.29 1.91 14.59
C ASP A 147 -17.10 2.63 15.94
N SER A 148 -16.12 2.21 16.75
CA SER A 148 -15.71 2.91 17.98
C SER A 148 -14.81 4.13 17.77
N GLY A 149 -14.34 4.37 16.54
CA GLY A 149 -13.39 5.45 16.19
C GLY A 149 -11.93 5.19 16.55
N LEU A 150 -11.59 3.98 17.02
CA LEU A 150 -10.20 3.62 17.34
C LEU A 150 -9.39 3.33 16.07
N LEU A 151 -9.99 2.71 15.05
CA LEU A 151 -9.39 2.51 13.73
C LEU A 151 -10.08 3.37 12.66
N ASP A 152 -9.34 3.63 11.58
CA ASP A 152 -9.87 4.21 10.36
C ASP A 152 -10.02 3.11 9.30
N THR A 153 -11.06 3.22 8.47
CA THR A 153 -11.25 2.36 7.30
C THR A 153 -10.28 2.65 6.15
N ASN A 154 -9.56 3.77 6.22
CA ASN A 154 -8.50 4.09 5.28
C ASN A 154 -7.24 3.29 5.60
N LEU A 155 -7.12 2.10 5.01
CA LEU A 155 -5.93 1.25 5.13
C LEU A 155 -4.84 1.62 4.10
N GLY A 156 -4.98 2.74 3.39
CA GLY A 156 -4.01 3.25 2.41
C GLY A 156 -3.53 2.19 1.44
N ILE A 157 -2.22 1.98 1.38
CA ILE A 157 -1.58 0.99 0.50
C ILE A 157 -1.99 -0.46 0.77
N TYR A 158 -2.65 -0.77 1.89
CA TYR A 158 -3.04 -2.13 2.26
C TYR A 158 -4.43 -2.53 1.77
N LEU A 159 -5.27 -1.59 1.32
CA LEU A 159 -6.58 -1.90 0.74
C LEU A 159 -6.48 -2.89 -0.43
N LYS A 160 -5.41 -2.78 -1.24
CA LYS A 160 -5.10 -3.70 -2.35
C LYS A 160 -4.95 -5.18 -1.93
N SER A 161 -4.60 -5.42 -0.67
CA SER A 161 -4.34 -6.79 -0.18
C SER A 161 -5.64 -7.51 0.18
N ILE A 162 -6.75 -6.77 0.21
CA ILE A 162 -8.08 -7.28 0.48
C ILE A 162 -8.64 -7.83 -0.82
N ARG A 163 -8.83 -9.15 -0.88
CA ARG A 163 -9.37 -9.84 -2.07
C ARG A 163 -10.88 -10.06 -2.01
N SER A 164 -11.50 -9.89 -0.84
CA SER A 164 -12.95 -10.03 -0.65
C SER A 164 -13.67 -8.73 -0.98
N ASN A 165 -14.61 -8.82 -1.92
CA ASN A 165 -15.50 -7.72 -2.28
C ASN A 165 -16.45 -7.35 -1.15
N GLU A 166 -16.82 -8.31 -0.29
CA GLU A 166 -17.65 -8.08 0.90
C GLU A 166 -16.91 -7.22 1.92
N ILE A 167 -15.64 -7.50 2.20
CA ILE A 167 -14.82 -6.66 3.09
C ILE A 167 -14.64 -5.26 2.48
N LEU A 168 -14.35 -5.17 1.17
CA LEU A 168 -14.24 -3.88 0.49
C LEU A 168 -15.57 -3.08 0.56
N PHE A 169 -16.71 -3.76 0.50
CA PHE A 169 -18.03 -3.13 0.66
C PHE A 169 -18.23 -2.62 2.09
N GLU A 170 -17.90 -3.42 3.10
CA GLU A 170 -17.97 -3.03 4.51
C GLU A 170 -17.05 -1.84 4.85
N ILE A 171 -15.90 -1.74 4.16
CA ILE A 171 -15.00 -0.58 4.21
C ILE A 171 -15.66 0.62 3.50
N ALA A 172 -16.18 0.43 2.29
CA ALA A 172 -16.80 1.49 1.50
C ALA A 172 -17.91 2.20 2.29
N LYS A 173 -18.82 1.43 2.90
CA LYS A 173 -19.97 2.00 3.61
C LYS A 173 -19.61 2.79 4.87
N ARG A 174 -18.40 2.59 5.41
CA ARG A 174 -17.85 3.26 6.61
C ARG A 174 -16.78 4.30 6.30
N SER A 175 -16.31 4.40 5.05
CA SER A 175 -15.22 5.28 4.67
C SER A 175 -15.72 6.67 4.30
N LYS A 176 -14.95 7.70 4.70
CA LYS A 176 -15.13 9.08 4.20
C LYS A 176 -14.81 9.20 2.71
N TYR A 177 -14.00 8.28 2.18
CA TYR A 177 -13.57 8.23 0.78
C TYR A 177 -13.92 6.85 0.19
N PRO A 178 -15.21 6.53 -0.01
CA PRO A 178 -15.64 5.20 -0.43
C PRO A 178 -15.17 4.82 -1.83
N PHE A 179 -14.72 5.78 -2.64
CA PHE A 179 -14.25 5.53 -4.00
C PHE A 179 -12.86 4.90 -4.05
N ASP A 180 -12.04 5.03 -3.00
CA ASP A 180 -10.69 4.46 -2.97
C ASP A 180 -10.72 2.91 -3.02
N VAL A 181 -11.81 2.30 -2.55
CA VAL A 181 -11.99 0.84 -2.61
C VAL A 181 -12.14 0.35 -4.06
N LEU A 182 -12.62 1.18 -4.98
CA LEU A 182 -12.89 0.81 -6.37
C LEU A 182 -11.61 0.41 -7.11
N ARG A 183 -10.46 0.99 -6.72
CA ARG A 183 -9.14 0.65 -7.24
C ARG A 183 -8.68 -0.75 -6.82
N CYS A 184 -9.29 -1.31 -5.78
CA CYS A 184 -8.90 -2.57 -5.15
C CYS A 184 -9.88 -3.71 -5.47
N VAL A 185 -10.97 -3.43 -6.18
CA VAL A 185 -12.00 -4.41 -6.50
C VAL A 185 -11.42 -5.47 -7.45
N SER A 186 -11.41 -6.72 -7.01
CA SER A 186 -10.90 -7.86 -7.76
C SER A 186 -11.87 -8.31 -8.86
N ASP A 187 -13.17 -8.25 -8.57
CA ASP A 187 -14.26 -8.54 -9.50
C ASP A 187 -15.33 -7.44 -9.42
N PRO A 188 -15.31 -6.48 -10.37
CA PRO A 188 -16.29 -5.39 -10.40
C PRO A 188 -17.74 -5.84 -10.57
N ALA A 189 -18.01 -6.98 -11.20
CA ALA A 189 -19.37 -7.49 -11.38
C ALA A 189 -19.95 -8.01 -10.05
N ILE A 190 -19.14 -8.76 -9.28
CA ILE A 190 -19.53 -9.20 -7.93
C ILE A 190 -19.70 -7.98 -7.01
N PHE A 191 -18.75 -7.04 -7.01
CA PHE A 191 -18.84 -5.84 -6.19
C PHE A 191 -20.08 -5.01 -6.53
N ALA A 192 -20.43 -4.89 -7.82
CA ALA A 192 -21.67 -4.25 -8.25
C ALA A 192 -22.91 -4.92 -7.69
N LYS A 193 -22.98 -6.26 -7.77
CA LYS A 193 -24.12 -6.99 -7.20
C LYS A 193 -24.25 -6.79 -5.69
N ILE A 194 -23.13 -6.76 -4.95
CA ILE A 194 -23.13 -6.48 -3.50
C ILE A 194 -23.68 -5.08 -3.24
N ILE A 195 -23.14 -4.06 -3.91
CA ILE A 195 -23.60 -2.68 -3.77
C ILE A 195 -25.08 -2.56 -4.12
N GLU A 196 -25.55 -3.14 -5.21
CA GLU A 196 -26.96 -3.05 -5.63
C GLU A 196 -27.93 -3.72 -4.65
N THR A 197 -27.49 -4.80 -3.97
CA THR A 197 -28.32 -5.54 -3.02
C THR A 197 -28.28 -4.97 -1.60
N GLN A 198 -27.15 -4.39 -1.21
CA GLN A 198 -26.87 -3.96 0.17
C GLN A 198 -26.66 -2.43 0.29
N ALA A 199 -26.83 -1.63 -0.77
CA ALA A 199 -26.64 -0.17 -0.74
C ALA A 199 -27.46 0.55 0.34
N LYS A 200 -28.59 -0.03 0.75
CA LYS A 200 -29.40 0.49 1.87
C LYS A 200 -28.68 0.45 3.23
N ASP A 201 -27.60 -0.32 3.35
CA ASP A 201 -26.85 -0.51 4.59
C ASP A 201 -25.73 0.54 4.76
N PHE A 202 -25.63 1.54 3.87
CA PHE A 202 -24.78 2.70 4.06
C PHE A 202 -25.24 3.51 5.27
N THR A 203 -24.29 3.95 6.10
CA THR A 203 -24.60 4.81 7.25
C THR A 203 -25.13 6.17 6.77
N PHE A 204 -25.97 6.82 7.58
CA PHE A 204 -26.60 8.12 7.25
C PHE A 204 -25.57 9.19 6.85
N GLU A 205 -24.38 9.17 7.43
CA GLU A 205 -23.28 10.10 7.12
C GLU A 205 -22.71 9.91 5.69
N ASN A 206 -22.94 8.75 5.07
CA ASN A 206 -22.41 8.37 3.76
C ASN A 206 -23.50 8.19 2.69
N GLU A 207 -24.76 8.58 2.93
CA GLU A 207 -25.84 8.45 1.93
C GLU A 207 -25.56 9.20 0.62
N ARG A 208 -24.97 10.39 0.71
CA ARG A 208 -24.54 11.13 -0.50
C ARG A 208 -23.43 10.40 -1.25
N ALA A 209 -22.57 9.71 -0.51
CA ALA A 209 -21.47 8.96 -1.10
C ALA A 209 -21.96 7.65 -1.74
N ARG A 210 -23.00 7.02 -1.18
CA ARG A 210 -23.74 5.89 -1.78
C ARG A 210 -24.27 6.24 -3.16
N ASP A 211 -25.02 7.35 -3.26
CA ASP A 211 -25.68 7.74 -4.52
C ASP A 211 -24.67 8.06 -5.62
N ALA A 212 -23.47 8.52 -5.25
CA ALA A 212 -22.35 8.71 -6.17
C ALA A 212 -21.54 7.43 -6.46
N LEU A 213 -21.59 6.42 -5.60
CA LEU A 213 -20.85 5.16 -5.74
C LEU A 213 -21.57 4.17 -6.66
N ILE A 214 -22.89 4.03 -6.52
CA ILE A 214 -23.71 3.13 -7.35
C ILE A 214 -23.45 3.33 -8.86
N PRO A 215 -23.58 4.55 -9.44
CA PRO A 215 -23.36 4.73 -10.87
C PRO A 215 -21.91 4.42 -11.30
N ARG A 216 -20.92 4.66 -10.44
CA ARG A 216 -19.50 4.33 -10.72
C ARG A 216 -19.26 2.84 -10.74
N VAL A 217 -19.86 2.12 -9.80
CA VAL A 217 -19.76 0.66 -9.73
C VAL A 217 -20.49 0.00 -10.91
N ARG A 218 -21.65 0.54 -11.31
CA ARG A 218 -22.31 0.13 -12.56
C ARG A 218 -21.45 0.41 -13.78
N GLY A 219 -20.83 1.58 -13.85
CA GLY A 219 -19.90 1.92 -14.93
C GLY A 219 -18.71 0.96 -14.99
N LEU A 220 -18.11 0.60 -13.84
CA LEU A 220 -17.06 -0.42 -13.75
C LEU A 220 -17.53 -1.78 -14.29
N LYS A 221 -18.75 -2.21 -13.93
CA LYS A 221 -19.36 -3.45 -14.41
C LYS A 221 -19.59 -3.40 -15.92
N HIS A 222 -20.21 -2.34 -16.45
CA HIS A 222 -20.45 -2.19 -17.89
C HIS A 222 -19.15 -2.12 -18.69
N ALA A 223 -18.13 -1.45 -18.17
CA ALA A 223 -16.82 -1.37 -18.82
C ALA A 223 -16.13 -2.73 -18.98
N LEU A 224 -16.46 -3.73 -18.15
CA LEU A 224 -15.98 -5.09 -18.33
C LEU A 224 -16.61 -5.78 -19.55
N GLU A 225 -17.79 -5.37 -19.97
CA GLU A 225 -18.53 -5.99 -21.08
C GLU A 225 -18.21 -5.31 -22.41
N ASN A 226 -17.70 -4.09 -22.36
CA ASN A 226 -17.35 -3.30 -23.54
C ASN A 226 -15.90 -3.48 -23.99
N GLU A 227 -15.67 -3.23 -25.28
CA GLU A 227 -14.32 -3.18 -25.84
C GLU A 227 -13.53 -2.01 -25.23
N PRO A 228 -12.28 -2.25 -24.75
CA PRO A 228 -11.47 -1.20 -24.16
C PRO A 228 -10.94 -0.23 -25.21
N ILE A 229 -10.64 0.99 -24.77
CA ILE A 229 -9.92 1.97 -25.57
C ILE A 229 -8.44 1.89 -25.18
N ILE A 230 -7.60 1.49 -26.13
CA ILE A 230 -6.18 1.25 -25.90
C ILE A 230 -5.38 2.29 -26.68
N VAL A 231 -4.53 3.06 -25.98
CA VAL A 231 -3.84 4.22 -26.55
C VAL A 231 -2.37 4.25 -26.12
N GLY A 232 -1.46 4.32 -27.09
CA GLY A 232 -0.07 4.69 -26.82
C GLY A 232 0.06 6.21 -26.78
N VAL A 233 0.28 6.79 -25.59
CA VAL A 233 0.52 8.24 -25.45
C VAL A 233 1.99 8.62 -25.69
N GLY A 234 2.82 7.64 -26.00
CA GLY A 234 4.21 7.79 -26.40
C GLY A 234 4.77 6.48 -26.95
N GLU A 235 5.98 6.54 -27.50
CA GLU A 235 6.69 5.34 -27.96
C GLU A 235 7.00 4.40 -26.78
N ILE A 236 6.99 3.11 -27.10
CA ILE A 236 7.37 2.05 -26.16
C ILE A 236 8.90 1.92 -26.17
N GLU A 237 9.53 2.22 -25.05
CA GLU A 237 10.99 2.24 -24.84
C GLU A 237 11.43 1.33 -23.68
N ASP A 238 12.70 1.42 -23.27
CA ASP A 238 13.15 0.81 -22.02
C ASP A 238 12.51 1.52 -20.81
N ARG A 239 11.76 0.75 -20.01
CA ARG A 239 11.00 1.18 -18.82
C ARG A 239 9.80 2.05 -19.18
N ASN A 240 8.68 1.45 -19.55
CA ASN A 240 7.44 2.20 -19.75
C ASN A 240 6.57 2.15 -18.51
N LYS A 241 5.60 3.06 -18.46
CA LYS A 241 4.50 3.01 -17.49
C LYS A 241 3.21 2.85 -18.26
N PHE A 242 2.20 2.38 -17.54
CA PHE A 242 0.85 2.35 -18.07
C PHE A 242 -0.17 2.66 -16.99
N ILE A 243 -1.34 3.09 -17.42
CA ILE A 243 -2.49 3.30 -16.56
C ILE A 243 -3.71 2.56 -17.11
N VAL A 244 -4.63 2.26 -16.21
CA VAL A 244 -5.99 1.84 -16.52
C VAL A 244 -6.94 2.78 -15.80
N THR A 245 -7.91 3.34 -16.52
CA THR A 245 -8.88 4.29 -15.96
C THR A 245 -10.24 4.18 -16.64
N LEU A 246 -11.22 4.93 -16.15
CA LEU A 246 -12.58 5.02 -16.67
C LEU A 246 -13.05 6.48 -16.68
N PRO A 247 -14.08 6.81 -17.48
CA PRO A 247 -14.79 8.07 -17.38
C PRO A 247 -15.37 8.34 -15.99
N ILE A 248 -15.51 9.61 -15.64
CA ILE A 248 -16.32 10.11 -14.53
C ILE A 248 -17.77 10.04 -14.98
N PHE A 249 -18.57 9.27 -14.26
CA PHE A 249 -20.02 9.23 -14.47
C PHE A 249 -20.69 10.26 -13.55
N ASP A 250 -21.53 11.11 -14.12
CA ASP A 250 -22.38 12.05 -13.37
C ASP A 250 -23.46 11.26 -12.61
N PRO A 251 -23.53 11.38 -11.28
CA PRO A 251 -24.54 10.68 -10.48
C PRO A 251 -25.98 11.18 -10.69
N HIS A 252 -26.20 12.32 -11.34
CA HIS A 252 -27.50 12.98 -11.40
C HIS A 252 -28.17 12.98 -12.79
N GLY A 253 -27.67 12.23 -13.78
CA GLY A 253 -28.23 12.34 -15.13
C GLY A 253 -27.96 11.21 -16.12
N VAL A 254 -27.41 10.07 -15.71
CA VAL A 254 -27.09 8.98 -16.63
C VAL A 254 -27.96 7.76 -16.32
N ASP A 255 -28.84 7.40 -17.24
CA ASP A 255 -29.58 6.13 -17.14
C ASP A 255 -28.67 4.93 -17.43
N ASP A 256 -29.13 3.72 -17.09
CA ASP A 256 -28.29 2.52 -17.19
C ASP A 256 -27.88 2.19 -18.64
N GLN A 257 -28.68 2.61 -19.62
CA GLN A 257 -28.38 2.42 -21.03
C GLN A 257 -27.22 3.33 -21.48
N GLN A 258 -27.25 4.61 -21.09
CA GLN A 258 -26.14 5.53 -21.36
C GLN A 258 -24.85 5.09 -20.65
N LEU A 259 -24.95 4.60 -19.40
CA LEU A 259 -23.80 4.01 -18.70
C LEU A 259 -23.24 2.82 -19.48
N SER A 260 -24.11 1.91 -19.94
CA SER A 260 -23.70 0.74 -20.71
C SER A 260 -22.95 1.13 -22.00
N GLU A 261 -23.42 2.14 -22.73
CA GLU A 261 -22.78 2.53 -24.01
C GLU A 261 -21.46 3.30 -23.82
N GLN A 262 -21.34 4.09 -22.74
CA GLN A 262 -20.21 5.00 -22.51
C GLN A 262 -19.11 4.40 -21.62
N SER A 263 -19.40 3.37 -20.85
CA SER A 263 -18.43 2.80 -19.91
C SER A 263 -17.42 1.94 -20.63
N ARG A 264 -16.20 2.44 -20.84
CA ARG A 264 -15.09 1.67 -21.44
C ARG A 264 -13.82 1.90 -20.65
N TYR A 265 -13.05 0.83 -20.42
CA TYR A 265 -11.71 0.97 -19.84
C TYR A 265 -10.78 1.67 -20.83
N PHE A 266 -10.06 2.66 -20.33
CA PHE A 266 -8.95 3.29 -21.03
C PHE A 266 -7.66 2.67 -20.52
N ILE A 267 -6.90 2.04 -21.41
CA ILE A 267 -5.60 1.46 -21.11
C ILE A 267 -4.56 2.22 -21.93
N ALA A 268 -3.62 2.87 -21.26
CA ALA A 268 -2.63 3.67 -21.97
C ALA A 268 -1.22 3.51 -21.41
N TRP A 269 -0.22 3.69 -22.26
CA TRP A 269 1.19 3.58 -21.90
C TRP A 269 2.05 4.68 -22.51
N GLY A 270 3.23 4.91 -21.92
CA GLY A 270 4.25 5.81 -22.46
C GLY A 270 5.65 5.59 -21.85
N GLY A 271 6.68 5.94 -22.62
CA GLY A 271 8.09 5.86 -22.25
C GLY A 271 8.59 6.95 -21.29
N LEU A 272 9.82 6.79 -20.78
CA LEU A 272 10.40 7.62 -19.70
C LEU A 272 11.52 8.60 -20.12
N ARG A 273 12.01 8.60 -21.38
CA ARG A 273 13.25 9.32 -21.73
C ARG A 273 13.18 10.85 -21.87
N SER A 274 12.04 11.47 -21.61
CA SER A 274 11.91 12.94 -21.48
C SER A 274 11.79 13.42 -20.01
N GLY A 275 12.39 12.69 -19.06
CA GLY A 275 12.69 13.24 -17.73
C GLY A 275 11.52 13.52 -16.79
N GLY A 276 10.31 12.96 -17.02
CA GLY A 276 9.18 13.33 -16.15
C GLY A 276 7.86 12.58 -16.34
N GLY A 277 7.83 11.42 -16.99
CA GLY A 277 6.57 10.70 -17.18
C GLY A 277 6.09 10.02 -15.89
N THR A 278 5.36 10.70 -15.01
CA THR A 278 4.64 10.06 -13.90
C THR A 278 3.44 9.28 -14.44
N HIS A 279 2.85 8.34 -13.70
CA HIS A 279 1.58 7.75 -14.12
C HIS A 279 0.51 8.84 -14.29
N LYS A 280 0.61 9.93 -13.51
CA LYS A 280 -0.21 11.13 -13.65
C LYS A 280 0.01 11.87 -14.98
N SER A 281 1.21 11.86 -15.56
CA SER A 281 1.42 12.53 -16.85
C SER A 281 0.75 11.77 -17.99
N ILE A 282 0.76 10.43 -17.96
CA ILE A 282 0.01 9.60 -18.91
C ILE A 282 -1.49 9.93 -18.82
N LEU A 283 -1.99 10.05 -17.59
CA LEU A 283 -3.39 10.43 -17.36
C LEU A 283 -3.69 11.85 -17.83
N ALA A 284 -2.78 12.80 -17.62
CA ALA A 284 -2.92 14.17 -18.11
C ALA A 284 -3.00 14.22 -19.64
N SER A 285 -2.10 13.51 -20.34
CA SER A 285 -2.15 13.42 -21.81
C SER A 285 -3.44 12.80 -22.32
N LEU A 286 -3.92 11.71 -21.71
CA LEU A 286 -5.22 11.16 -22.06
C LEU A 286 -6.36 12.16 -21.82
N LYS A 287 -6.28 12.98 -20.76
CA LYS A 287 -7.31 13.97 -20.42
C LYS A 287 -7.38 15.15 -21.38
N GLU A 288 -6.34 15.41 -22.18
CA GLU A 288 -6.40 16.41 -23.25
C GLU A 288 -7.40 16.01 -24.34
N GLU A 289 -7.48 14.71 -24.66
CA GLU A 289 -8.42 14.15 -25.64
C GLU A 289 -9.72 13.64 -25.00
N HIS A 290 -9.65 13.24 -23.72
CA HIS A 290 -10.74 12.67 -22.95
C HIS A 290 -10.88 13.38 -21.59
N PRO A 291 -11.40 14.62 -21.56
CA PRO A 291 -11.43 15.46 -20.34
C PRO A 291 -12.26 14.87 -19.19
N HIS A 292 -13.08 13.87 -19.47
CA HIS A 292 -13.98 13.24 -18.50
C HIS A 292 -13.34 12.06 -17.75
N LEU A 293 -12.06 11.73 -17.93
CA LEU A 293 -11.45 10.58 -17.23
C LEU A 293 -11.27 10.82 -15.72
N SER A 294 -11.39 9.74 -14.93
CA SER A 294 -11.43 9.81 -13.47
C SER A 294 -10.08 9.53 -12.81
N ASP A 295 -9.62 10.43 -11.95
CA ASP A 295 -8.44 10.17 -11.10
C ASP A 295 -8.74 9.12 -10.01
N SER A 296 -9.99 9.03 -9.53
CA SER A 296 -10.35 8.24 -8.34
C SER A 296 -10.34 6.73 -8.58
N ILE A 297 -10.42 6.29 -9.84
CA ILE A 297 -10.37 4.88 -10.23
C ILE A 297 -9.17 4.56 -11.13
N THR A 298 -8.28 5.54 -11.34
CA THR A 298 -7.05 5.30 -12.09
C THR A 298 -6.12 4.43 -11.28
N VAL A 299 -5.67 3.36 -11.93
CA VAL A 299 -4.61 2.47 -11.46
C VAL A 299 -3.50 2.41 -12.51
N GLY A 300 -2.34 1.86 -12.18
CA GLY A 300 -1.25 1.83 -13.15
C GLY A 300 -0.03 1.08 -12.68
N GLY A 301 0.85 0.80 -13.63
CA GLY A 301 1.96 -0.11 -13.47
C GLY A 301 3.17 0.22 -14.33
N TYR A 302 4.14 -0.69 -14.38
CA TYR A 302 5.28 -0.59 -15.28
C TYR A 302 5.15 -1.62 -16.39
N ILE A 303 5.68 -1.30 -17.57
CA ILE A 303 5.86 -2.26 -18.65
C ILE A 303 7.36 -2.44 -18.87
N SER A 304 7.82 -3.69 -18.82
CA SER A 304 9.14 -4.10 -19.27
C SER A 304 9.04 -4.89 -20.57
N ILE A 305 10.06 -4.77 -21.40
CA ILE A 305 10.13 -5.39 -22.73
C ILE A 305 11.32 -6.32 -22.74
N ASP A 306 11.09 -7.57 -23.12
CA ASP A 306 12.12 -8.57 -23.38
C ASP A 306 12.10 -8.91 -24.87
N ASN A 307 13.12 -8.45 -25.61
CA ASN A 307 13.26 -8.69 -27.04
C ASN A 307 13.86 -10.07 -27.27
N ARG A 308 13.08 -10.99 -27.86
CA ARG A 308 13.55 -12.29 -28.34
C ARG A 308 13.56 -12.31 -29.86
N ASP A 309 14.34 -13.23 -30.45
CA ASP A 309 14.65 -13.22 -31.89
C ASP A 309 13.41 -13.06 -32.79
N ASP A 310 12.32 -13.78 -32.51
CA ASP A 310 11.09 -13.78 -33.33
C ASP A 310 9.86 -13.16 -32.63
N LYS A 311 9.98 -12.74 -31.36
CA LYS A 311 8.85 -12.20 -30.59
C LYS A 311 9.31 -11.24 -29.51
N VAL A 312 8.44 -10.30 -29.16
CA VAL A 312 8.63 -9.40 -28.03
C VAL A 312 7.76 -9.88 -26.87
N ILE A 313 8.35 -10.08 -25.70
CA ILE A 313 7.57 -10.32 -24.49
C ILE A 313 7.40 -8.99 -23.77
N VAL A 314 6.15 -8.63 -23.51
CA VAL A 314 5.78 -7.40 -22.83
C VAL A 314 5.22 -7.75 -21.46
N VAL A 315 5.96 -7.43 -20.42
CA VAL A 315 5.64 -7.77 -19.03
C VAL A 315 4.98 -6.58 -18.35
N PHE A 316 3.74 -6.75 -17.90
CA PHE A 316 2.99 -5.78 -17.12
C PHE A 316 3.19 -6.03 -15.62
N ASN A 317 3.70 -5.03 -14.92
CA ASN A 317 3.94 -5.03 -13.49
C ASN A 317 2.91 -4.15 -12.76
N ASN A 318 2.42 -4.61 -11.62
CA ASN A 318 1.25 -4.02 -10.95
C ASN A 318 1.55 -2.85 -9.98
N HIS A 319 2.74 -2.25 -10.07
CA HIS A 319 3.18 -1.21 -9.15
C HIS A 319 3.22 0.19 -9.80
N SER A 320 2.57 1.18 -9.18
CA SER A 320 2.69 2.59 -9.52
C SER A 320 3.18 3.42 -8.32
N GLY A 321 4.11 4.35 -8.60
CA GLY A 321 4.55 5.33 -7.61
C GLY A 321 3.48 6.39 -7.29
N ASP A 322 2.52 6.62 -8.18
CA ASP A 322 1.48 7.65 -8.01
C ASP A 322 0.15 7.09 -7.50
N PHE A 323 -0.22 5.90 -7.96
CA PHE A 323 -1.52 5.29 -7.71
C PHE A 323 -1.44 4.04 -6.81
N GLY A 324 -0.24 3.69 -6.36
CA GLY A 324 -0.01 2.50 -5.54
C GLY A 324 -0.03 1.23 -6.37
N TYR A 325 -0.43 0.12 -5.76
CA TYR A 325 -0.48 -1.17 -6.43
C TYR A 325 -1.93 -1.60 -6.63
N TYR A 326 -2.17 -2.43 -7.62
CA TYR A 326 -3.52 -2.81 -8.02
C TYR A 326 -3.54 -4.23 -8.61
N ASP A 327 -4.74 -4.71 -8.92
CA ASP A 327 -4.95 -6.04 -9.51
C ASP A 327 -4.83 -5.98 -11.05
N LEU A 328 -4.04 -6.89 -11.63
CA LEU A 328 -3.86 -6.97 -13.08
C LEU A 328 -5.00 -7.69 -13.79
N ASN A 329 -6.04 -8.17 -13.09
CA ASN A 329 -7.18 -8.86 -13.71
C ASN A 329 -7.82 -8.09 -14.88
N ILE A 330 -7.87 -6.75 -14.82
CA ILE A 330 -8.39 -5.95 -15.93
C ILE A 330 -7.47 -6.01 -17.15
N VAL A 331 -6.16 -5.91 -16.95
CA VAL A 331 -5.15 -6.05 -18.01
C VAL A 331 -5.20 -7.46 -18.60
N GLU A 332 -5.31 -8.48 -17.74
CA GLU A 332 -5.45 -9.88 -18.11
C GLU A 332 -6.67 -10.13 -18.96
N LYS A 333 -7.82 -9.60 -18.55
CA LYS A 333 -9.08 -9.74 -19.28
C LYS A 333 -9.00 -9.20 -20.70
N PHE A 334 -8.28 -8.09 -20.90
CA PHE A 334 -8.11 -7.44 -22.19
C PHE A 334 -6.78 -7.79 -22.87
N ARG A 335 -6.10 -8.85 -22.42
CA ARG A 335 -4.80 -9.27 -22.97
C ARG A 335 -4.81 -9.37 -24.50
N PRO A 336 -5.82 -9.98 -25.17
CA PRO A 336 -5.81 -10.09 -26.64
C PRO A 336 -5.82 -8.73 -27.36
N GLN A 337 -6.60 -7.76 -26.86
CA GLN A 337 -6.67 -6.42 -27.42
C GLN A 337 -5.37 -5.66 -27.16
N ILE A 338 -4.76 -5.84 -25.99
CA ILE A 338 -3.48 -5.25 -25.63
C ILE A 338 -2.36 -5.82 -26.50
N GLU A 339 -2.28 -7.14 -26.68
CA GLU A 339 -1.31 -7.80 -27.56
C GLU A 339 -1.41 -7.26 -28.99
N LYS A 340 -2.63 -7.12 -29.51
CA LYS A 340 -2.85 -6.55 -30.84
C LYS A 340 -2.35 -5.11 -30.93
N ALA A 341 -2.73 -4.25 -29.98
CA ALA A 341 -2.32 -2.85 -29.99
C ALA A 341 -0.81 -2.67 -29.82
N LEU A 342 -0.16 -3.50 -28.99
CA LEU A 342 1.29 -3.53 -28.83
C LEU A 342 1.99 -4.05 -30.08
N LYS A 343 1.45 -5.10 -30.73
CA LYS A 343 1.96 -5.61 -32.01
C LYS A 343 1.93 -4.53 -33.08
N ASP A 344 0.83 -3.80 -33.18
CA ASP A 344 0.67 -2.69 -34.13
C ASP A 344 1.67 -1.56 -33.80
N SER A 345 1.91 -1.27 -32.52
CA SER A 345 2.85 -0.24 -32.07
C SER A 345 4.33 -0.64 -32.24
N LEU A 346 4.67 -1.92 -32.08
CA LEU A 346 6.06 -2.42 -32.08
C LEU A 346 6.49 -3.03 -33.42
N GLY A 347 5.54 -3.32 -34.32
CA GLY A 347 5.80 -3.95 -35.61
C GLY A 347 6.33 -5.38 -35.53
N LYS A 348 6.10 -6.07 -34.40
CA LYS A 348 6.58 -7.44 -34.11
C LYS A 348 5.48 -8.26 -33.46
N GLU A 349 5.58 -9.59 -33.54
CA GLU A 349 4.71 -10.45 -32.71
C GLU A 349 4.97 -10.16 -31.23
N VAL A 350 3.88 -10.03 -30.47
CA VAL A 350 3.91 -9.68 -29.06
C VAL A 350 3.22 -10.76 -28.25
N GLU A 351 3.85 -11.16 -27.15
CA GLU A 351 3.24 -11.95 -26.08
C GLU A 351 3.17 -11.08 -24.84
N VAL A 352 1.99 -10.98 -24.22
CA VAL A 352 1.83 -10.20 -22.99
C VAL A 352 1.82 -11.14 -21.79
N THR A 353 2.64 -10.81 -20.78
CA THR A 353 2.70 -11.53 -19.51
C THR A 353 2.52 -10.57 -18.34
N MET A 354 2.08 -11.11 -17.20
CA MET A 354 1.71 -10.33 -16.03
C MET A 354 2.57 -10.77 -14.85
N GLU A 355 3.25 -9.83 -14.22
CA GLU A 355 4.03 -10.07 -13.01
C GLU A 355 3.42 -9.27 -11.86
N SER A 356 2.99 -10.00 -10.82
CA SER A 356 2.58 -9.38 -9.57
C SER A 356 3.83 -9.16 -8.73
N SER A 357 4.09 -7.91 -8.35
CA SER A 357 5.11 -7.61 -7.37
C SER A 357 4.67 -8.17 -6.01
N SER A 358 5.41 -9.16 -5.51
CA SER A 358 5.18 -9.83 -4.21
C SER A 358 5.39 -8.93 -3.02
#